data_AF-A0A447TLP9-F1
#
_entry.id   AF-A0A447TLP9-F1
#
_cell.length_a   1.000
_cell.length_b   1.000
_cell.length_c   1.000
_cell.angle_alpha   90.00
_cell.angle_beta   90.00
_cell.angle_gamma   90.00
#
_symmetry.space_group_name_H-M   'P 1'
#
loop_
_entity.id
_entity.type
_entity.pdbx_description
1 polymer ?
#
loop_
_entity_poly.entity_id
_entity_poly.type
_entity_poly.pdbx_seq_one_letter_code
_entity_poly.pdbx_strand_id
1 'polypeptide(L)'
;MKVMLQAEAGECGLACLAMVSARLGRHLSLAELRQRFRVSVKGATLAQLARHAAELRLRARPVRLELEDLPDLALPAILHWDLNHFVVLHAVRRDWRGRVTLTVLDPALGQRRLSLEAASPHFTGIALELAAAADFEAGGHPPRRPGASSWDRRRSFAAPSSSSASWRSRWRSSRWWRRCSTNTSSTSCRTASIPAC
;
A
#
# COMPACT_ATOMS: atom_id res chain seq x y z
N MET A 1 -11.61 3.16 -3.03
CA MET A 1 -10.39 3.97 -2.81
C MET A 1 -10.37 5.04 -3.89
N LYS A 2 -10.09 6.31 -3.55
CA LYS A 2 -10.07 7.38 -4.56
C LYS A 2 -8.66 7.45 -5.16
N VAL A 3 -8.57 7.59 -6.48
CA VAL A 3 -7.27 7.79 -7.15
C VAL A 3 -6.75 9.18 -6.85
N MET A 4 -5.45 9.30 -6.59
CA MET A 4 -4.78 10.57 -6.43
C MET A 4 -3.71 10.70 -7.50
N LEU A 5 -3.87 11.73 -8.33
CA LEU A 5 -2.98 12.00 -9.43
C LEU A 5 -1.76 12.76 -8.94
N GLN A 6 -0.58 12.38 -9.42
CA GLN A 6 0.66 13.11 -9.14
C GLN A 6 0.64 14.44 -9.90
N ALA A 7 1.21 15.50 -9.31
CA ALA A 7 1.42 16.75 -10.06
C ALA A 7 2.82 16.80 -10.66
N GLU A 8 3.80 16.13 -10.03
CA GLU A 8 5.17 16.05 -10.50
C GLU A 8 5.62 14.59 -10.68
N ALA A 9 6.56 14.34 -11.59
CA ALA A 9 6.99 12.99 -11.96
C ALA A 9 7.64 12.21 -10.80
N GLY A 10 8.19 12.89 -9.80
CA GLY A 10 8.82 12.25 -8.64
C GLY A 10 7.85 11.79 -7.55
N GLU A 11 6.56 12.12 -7.65
CA GLU A 11 5.62 12.02 -6.53
C GLU A 11 4.77 10.75 -6.53
N CYS A 12 4.97 9.86 -7.50
CA CYS A 12 4.25 8.60 -7.62
C CYS A 12 4.21 7.83 -6.28
N GLY A 13 5.35 7.75 -5.58
CA GLY A 13 5.45 7.11 -4.28
C GLY A 13 4.61 7.79 -3.18
N LEU A 14 4.63 9.13 -3.10
CA LEU A 14 3.81 9.87 -2.13
C LEU A 14 2.32 9.72 -2.42
N ALA A 15 1.93 9.81 -3.69
CA ALA A 15 0.55 9.60 -4.11
C ALA A 15 0.07 8.18 -3.72
N CYS A 16 0.92 7.17 -3.90
CA CYS A 16 0.64 5.80 -3.47
C CYS A 16 0.41 5.70 -1.96
N LEU A 17 1.33 6.25 -1.14
CA LEU A 17 1.17 6.27 0.32
C LEU A 17 -0.10 6.97 0.76
N ALA A 18 -0.45 8.07 0.10
CA ALA A 18 -1.63 8.85 0.40
C ALA A 18 -2.92 8.08 0.08
N MET A 19 -2.96 7.37 -1.06
CA MET A 19 -4.09 6.50 -1.43
C MET A 19 -4.27 5.36 -0.43
N VAL A 20 -3.18 4.71 -0.02
CA VAL A 20 -3.20 3.62 0.96
C VAL A 20 -3.60 4.13 2.34
N SER A 21 -3.05 5.27 2.78
CA SER A 21 -3.43 5.92 4.04
C SER A 21 -4.92 6.24 4.05
N ALA A 22 -5.47 6.76 2.95
CA ALA A 22 -6.89 7.07 2.83
C ALA A 22 -7.76 5.81 2.92
N ARG A 23 -7.27 4.66 2.43
CA ARG A 23 -7.96 3.38 2.59
C ARG A 23 -7.95 2.87 4.04
N LEU A 24 -6.92 3.20 4.80
CA LEU A 24 -6.80 2.86 6.23
C LEU A 24 -7.54 3.85 7.14
N GLY A 25 -8.12 4.93 6.59
CA GLY A 25 -8.89 5.92 7.34
C GLY A 25 -8.14 7.22 7.64
N ARG A 26 -6.94 7.41 7.08
CA ARG A 26 -6.18 8.67 7.20
C ARG A 26 -6.09 9.41 5.88
N HIS A 27 -6.78 10.54 5.77
CA HIS A 27 -6.76 11.37 4.57
C HIS A 27 -5.57 12.31 4.59
N LEU A 28 -4.63 12.09 3.67
CA LEU A 28 -3.46 12.93 3.46
C LEU A 28 -3.53 13.56 2.08
N SER A 29 -3.35 14.86 2.01
CA SER A 29 -3.17 15.57 0.74
C SER A 29 -1.72 15.48 0.27
N LEU A 30 -1.51 15.59 -1.04
CA LEU A 30 -0.15 15.67 -1.60
C LEU A 30 0.60 16.90 -1.08
N ALA A 31 -0.09 18.02 -0.85
CA ALA A 31 0.51 19.22 -0.28
C ALA A 31 1.10 18.99 1.11
N GLU A 32 0.37 18.31 2.00
CA GLU A 32 0.87 17.93 3.34
C GLU A 32 2.07 16.98 3.24
N LEU A 33 2.02 16.02 2.31
CA LEU A 33 3.10 15.07 2.11
C LEU A 33 4.36 15.74 1.56
N ARG A 34 4.26 16.73 0.67
CA ARG A 34 5.39 17.52 0.18
C ARG A 34 6.06 18.34 1.28
N GLN A 35 5.27 18.88 2.20
CA GLN A 35 5.79 19.64 3.34
C GLN A 35 6.57 18.74 4.31
N ARG A 36 6.12 17.49 4.49
CA ARG A 36 6.77 16.51 5.37
C ARG A 36 7.95 15.81 4.72
N PHE A 37 7.82 15.43 3.45
CA PHE A 37 8.75 14.57 2.74
C PHE A 37 9.23 15.29 1.49
N ARG A 38 10.52 15.60 1.47
CA ARG A 38 11.19 16.12 0.27
C ARG A 38 11.50 14.94 -0.65
N VAL A 39 10.84 14.91 -1.81
CA VAL A 39 11.12 13.92 -2.85
C VAL A 39 12.06 14.54 -3.88
N SER A 40 13.00 13.74 -4.39
CA SER A 40 13.86 14.19 -5.47
C SER A 40 13.10 14.21 -6.78
N VAL A 41 13.53 15.06 -7.72
CA VAL A 41 13.07 15.04 -9.11
C VAL A 41 13.32 13.67 -9.76
N LYS A 42 14.33 12.93 -9.28
CA LYS A 42 14.63 11.55 -9.71
C LYS A 42 13.63 10.50 -9.20
N GLY A 43 12.65 10.89 -8.38
CA GLY A 43 11.68 9.99 -7.74
C GLY A 43 12.07 9.54 -6.34
N ALA A 44 11.24 8.66 -5.77
CA ALA A 44 11.45 8.05 -4.47
C ALA A 44 12.00 6.63 -4.62
N THR A 45 13.01 6.26 -3.85
CA THR A 45 13.47 4.86 -3.78
C THR A 45 12.55 4.02 -2.90
N LEU A 46 12.57 2.70 -3.06
CA LEU A 46 11.81 1.78 -2.20
C LEU A 46 12.14 1.97 -0.70
N ALA A 47 13.42 2.19 -0.39
CA ALA A 47 13.88 2.45 0.97
C ALA A 47 13.33 3.77 1.53
N GLN A 48 13.31 4.84 0.72
CA GLN A 48 12.68 6.09 1.10
C GLN A 48 11.17 5.94 1.30
N LEU A 49 10.50 5.20 0.40
CA LEU A 49 9.07 4.92 0.49
C LEU A 49 8.72 4.17 1.78
N ALA A 50 9.50 3.15 2.15
CA ALA A 50 9.33 2.40 3.39
C ALA A 50 9.58 3.28 4.63
N ARG A 51 10.58 4.18 4.58
CA ARG A 51 10.83 5.14 5.66
C ARG A 51 9.68 6.13 5.81
N HIS A 52 9.17 6.70 4.73
CA HIS A 52 8.02 7.59 4.74
C HIS A 52 6.76 6.89 5.26
N ALA A 53 6.54 5.63 4.88
CA ALA A 53 5.47 4.81 5.43
C ALA A 53 5.60 4.68 6.96
N ALA A 54 6.80 4.37 7.47
CA ALA A 54 7.05 4.27 8.91
C ALA A 54 6.78 5.59 9.65
N GLU A 55 7.19 6.73 9.08
CA GLU A 55 6.90 8.07 9.61
C GLU A 55 5.39 8.39 9.62
N LEU A 56 4.63 7.84 8.68
CA LEU A 56 3.17 7.92 8.65
C LEU A 56 2.47 6.92 9.60
N ARG A 57 3.23 6.18 10.40
CA ARG A 57 2.74 5.08 11.27
C ARG A 57 2.12 3.94 10.46
N LEU A 58 2.68 3.65 9.30
CA LEU A 58 2.37 2.48 8.50
C LEU A 58 3.49 1.45 8.62
N ARG A 59 3.10 0.19 8.77
CA ARG A 59 4.01 -0.94 8.66
C ARG A 59 4.17 -1.28 7.20
N ALA A 60 5.38 -1.06 6.67
CA ALA A 60 5.74 -1.41 5.32
C ALA A 60 6.56 -2.71 5.33
N ARG A 61 6.15 -3.70 4.54
CA ARG A 61 6.87 -4.96 4.36
C ARG A 61 7.20 -5.14 2.88
N PRO A 62 8.47 -4.98 2.47
CA PRO A 62 8.87 -5.28 1.11
C PRO A 62 8.83 -6.80 0.93
N VAL A 63 8.26 -7.24 -0.19
CA VAL A 63 8.17 -8.64 -0.58
C VAL A 63 8.56 -8.77 -2.05
N ARG A 64 9.27 -9.86 -2.36
CA ARG A 64 9.57 -10.24 -3.74
C ARG A 64 8.69 -11.42 -4.09
N LEU A 65 7.98 -11.32 -5.21
CA LEU A 65 7.07 -12.36 -5.67
C LEU A 65 6.95 -12.35 -7.19
N GLU A 66 6.42 -13.44 -7.73
CA GLU A 66 6.13 -13.56 -9.15
C GLU A 66 4.72 -13.04 -9.46
N LEU A 67 4.42 -12.86 -10.74
CA LEU A 67 3.16 -12.30 -11.20
C LEU A 67 1.96 -13.16 -10.75
N GLU A 68 2.17 -14.46 -10.66
CA GLU A 68 1.17 -15.48 -10.27
C GLU A 68 0.78 -15.39 -8.79
N ASP A 69 1.66 -14.88 -7.95
CA ASP A 69 1.47 -14.72 -6.50
C ASP A 69 0.78 -13.39 -6.14
N LEU A 70 0.58 -12.47 -7.11
CA LEU A 70 -0.13 -11.20 -6.90
C LEU A 70 -1.51 -11.36 -6.21
N PRO A 71 -2.32 -12.39 -6.49
CA PRO A 71 -3.58 -12.63 -5.81
C PRO A 71 -3.44 -12.95 -4.31
N ASP A 72 -2.28 -13.42 -3.86
CA ASP A 72 -2.04 -13.83 -2.46
C ASP A 72 -1.52 -12.67 -1.58
N LEU A 73 -1.23 -11.51 -2.18
CA LEU A 73 -0.77 -10.32 -1.47
C LEU A 73 -1.83 -9.73 -0.52
N ALA A 74 -1.36 -9.14 0.58
CA ALA A 74 -2.21 -8.30 1.43
C ALA A 74 -2.54 -6.97 0.74
N LEU A 75 -3.82 -6.78 0.39
CA LEU A 75 -4.30 -5.55 -0.25
C LEU A 75 -4.75 -4.49 0.77
N PRO A 76 -4.51 -3.20 0.51
CA PRO A 76 -3.83 -2.65 -0.66
C PRO A 76 -2.29 -2.78 -0.58
N ALA A 77 -1.64 -3.04 -1.71
CA ALA A 77 -0.18 -3.14 -1.82
C ALA A 77 0.34 -2.16 -2.87
N ILE A 78 1.58 -1.67 -2.71
CA ILE A 78 2.27 -0.88 -3.73
C ILE A 78 3.12 -1.84 -4.57
N LEU A 79 3.04 -1.74 -5.89
CA LEU A 79 3.85 -2.50 -6.83
C LEU A 79 4.91 -1.59 -7.45
N HIS A 80 6.10 -2.13 -7.65
CA HIS A 80 7.14 -1.46 -8.41
C HIS A 80 6.98 -1.80 -9.90
N TRP A 81 6.88 -0.75 -10.72
CA TRP A 81 6.40 -0.77 -12.10
C TRP A 81 7.44 -0.09 -13.02
N ASP A 82 7.74 -0.69 -14.17
CA ASP A 82 8.65 -0.14 -15.20
C ASP A 82 10.03 0.34 -14.70
N LEU A 83 10.50 -0.20 -13.57
CA LEU A 83 11.77 0.12 -12.88
C LEU A 83 11.93 1.57 -12.39
N ASN A 84 10.97 2.45 -12.65
CA ASN A 84 11.02 3.86 -12.27
C ASN A 84 9.70 4.41 -11.73
N HIS A 85 8.67 3.56 -11.59
CA HIS A 85 7.33 3.98 -11.22
C HIS A 85 6.74 3.11 -10.11
N PHE A 86 5.77 3.67 -9.39
CA PHE A 86 5.04 2.97 -8.34
C PHE A 86 3.54 3.09 -8.57
N VAL A 87 2.84 1.95 -8.46
CA VAL A 87 1.39 1.87 -8.61
C VAL A 87 0.77 1.15 -7.42
N VAL A 88 -0.49 1.43 -7.11
CA VAL A 88 -1.18 0.75 -6.00
C VAL A 88 -2.08 -0.35 -6.55
N LEU A 89 -1.86 -1.59 -6.12
CA LEU A 89 -2.79 -2.68 -6.35
C LEU A 89 -3.98 -2.56 -5.40
N HIS A 90 -5.15 -2.22 -5.95
CA HIS A 90 -6.37 -2.02 -5.17
C HIS A 90 -7.16 -3.31 -4.96
N ALA A 91 -7.30 -4.11 -6.02
CA ALA A 91 -8.09 -5.32 -6.01
C ALA A 91 -7.57 -6.32 -7.03
N VAL A 92 -7.63 -7.60 -6.68
CA VAL A 92 -7.42 -8.72 -7.61
C VAL A 92 -8.72 -9.51 -7.66
N ARG A 93 -9.24 -9.74 -8.86
CA ARG A 93 -10.47 -10.50 -9.07
C ARG A 93 -10.19 -11.67 -9.99
N ARG A 94 -10.68 -12.85 -9.62
CA ARG A 94 -10.67 -14.05 -10.46
C ARG A 94 -12.07 -14.27 -10.99
N ASP A 95 -12.21 -14.43 -12.30
CA ASP A 95 -13.48 -14.79 -12.91
C ASP A 95 -13.73 -16.30 -12.81
N TRP A 96 -14.94 -16.73 -13.21
CA TRP A 96 -15.33 -18.14 -13.21
C TRP A 96 -14.56 -18.98 -14.25
N ARG A 97 -13.92 -18.35 -15.24
CA ARG A 97 -13.07 -18.98 -16.26
C ARG A 97 -11.60 -19.07 -15.83
N GLY A 98 -11.28 -18.63 -14.62
CA GLY A 98 -9.92 -18.62 -14.08
C GLY A 98 -9.05 -17.43 -14.51
N ARG A 99 -9.58 -16.46 -15.26
CA ARG A 99 -8.86 -15.23 -15.63
C ARG A 99 -8.76 -14.30 -14.44
N VAL A 100 -7.56 -13.75 -14.23
CA VAL A 100 -7.28 -12.80 -13.15
C VAL A 100 -7.24 -11.39 -13.72
N THR A 101 -8.05 -10.52 -13.14
CA THR A 101 -8.09 -9.08 -13.43
C THR A 101 -7.55 -8.30 -12.24
N LEU A 102 -6.49 -7.54 -12.49
CA LEU A 102 -5.86 -6.63 -11.54
C LEU A 102 -6.50 -5.25 -11.69
N THR A 103 -6.89 -4.64 -10.57
CA THR A 103 -7.27 -3.22 -10.52
C THR A 103 -6.11 -2.45 -9.89
N VAL A 104 -5.39 -1.73 -10.72
CA VAL A 104 -4.25 -0.90 -10.32
C VAL A 104 -4.64 0.57 -10.33
N LEU A 105 -4.14 1.33 -9.36
CA LEU A 105 -4.26 2.78 -9.30
C LEU A 105 -2.89 3.36 -9.62
N ASP A 106 -2.80 3.94 -10.80
CA ASP A 106 -1.62 4.63 -11.30
C ASP A 106 -1.73 6.13 -10.96
N PRO A 107 -0.76 6.71 -10.24
CA PRO A 107 -0.73 8.15 -10.00
C PRO A 107 -0.64 9.01 -11.27
N ALA A 108 -0.11 8.48 -12.37
CA ALA A 108 0.04 9.19 -13.64
C ALA A 108 -1.19 9.04 -14.54
N LEU A 109 -1.75 7.82 -14.61
CA LEU A 109 -2.82 7.46 -15.55
C LEU A 109 -4.20 7.26 -14.90
N GLY A 110 -4.28 7.23 -13.58
CA GLY A 110 -5.49 6.96 -12.84
C GLY A 110 -5.78 5.46 -12.65
N GLN A 111 -7.06 5.11 -12.48
CA GLN A 111 -7.46 3.73 -12.24
C GLN A 111 -7.44 2.92 -13.54
N ARG A 112 -6.72 1.80 -13.55
CA ARG A 112 -6.64 0.87 -14.68
C ARG A 112 -7.02 -0.54 -14.25
N ARG A 113 -7.64 -1.28 -15.18
CA ARG A 113 -7.91 -2.70 -15.04
C ARG A 113 -7.08 -3.45 -16.06
N LEU A 114 -6.24 -4.37 -15.61
CA LEU A 114 -5.29 -5.10 -16.44
C LEU A 114 -5.45 -6.60 -16.21
N SER A 115 -5.24 -7.41 -17.25
CA SER A 115 -4.99 -8.85 -17.08
C SER A 115 -3.59 -9.07 -16.50
N LEU A 116 -3.32 -10.27 -15.99
CA LEU A 116 -1.95 -10.65 -15.63
C LEU A 116 -0.99 -10.48 -16.82
N GLU A 117 -1.34 -11.00 -17.99
CA GLU A 117 -0.52 -10.89 -19.21
C GLU A 117 -0.14 -9.43 -19.54
N ALA A 118 -1.09 -8.50 -19.41
CA ALA A 118 -0.84 -7.08 -19.65
C ALA A 118 0.03 -6.42 -18.55
N ALA A 119 0.03 -6.97 -17.33
CA ALA A 119 0.87 -6.49 -16.23
C ALA A 119 2.28 -7.10 -16.24
N SER A 120 2.46 -8.27 -16.85
CA SER A 120 3.72 -9.02 -16.91
C SER A 120 4.93 -8.20 -17.37
N PRO A 121 4.88 -7.45 -18.49
CA PRO A 121 6.07 -6.73 -18.97
C PRO A 121 6.48 -5.56 -18.07
N HIS A 122 5.56 -5.08 -17.23
CA HIS A 122 5.78 -3.90 -16.41
C HIS A 122 6.15 -4.23 -14.96
N PHE A 123 5.69 -5.38 -14.46
CA PHE A 123 5.89 -5.78 -13.08
C PHE A 123 7.32 -6.29 -12.87
N THR A 124 8.01 -5.68 -11.92
CA THR A 124 9.44 -5.95 -11.66
C THR A 124 9.69 -7.08 -10.67
N GLY A 125 8.64 -7.68 -10.10
CA GLY A 125 8.74 -8.71 -9.06
C GLY A 125 8.81 -8.17 -7.64
N ILE A 126 8.77 -6.84 -7.44
CA ILE A 126 8.86 -6.19 -6.14
C ILE A 126 7.51 -5.57 -5.77
N ALA A 127 7.02 -5.90 -4.58
CA ALA A 127 5.85 -5.27 -3.97
C ALA A 127 6.13 -4.83 -2.53
N LEU A 128 5.31 -3.90 -2.05
CA LEU A 128 5.35 -3.35 -0.70
C LEU A 128 3.96 -3.48 -0.08
N GLU A 129 3.84 -4.40 0.86
CA GLU A 129 2.62 -4.53 1.66
C GLU A 129 2.57 -3.43 2.70
N LEU A 130 1.42 -2.79 2.85
CA LEU A 130 1.22 -1.71 3.80
C LEU A 130 0.06 -2.04 4.74
N ALA A 131 0.32 -1.89 6.03
CA ALA A 131 -0.68 -2.07 7.08
C ALA A 131 -0.64 -0.91 8.08
N ALA A 132 -1.77 -0.62 8.72
CA ALA A 132 -1.80 0.30 9.85
C ALA A 132 -0.94 -0.25 11.00
N ALA A 133 -0.06 0.58 11.55
CA ALA A 133 0.65 0.26 12.78
C ALA A 133 -0.32 0.31 13.98
N ALA A 134 0.15 -0.13 15.15
CA ALA A 134 -0.67 -0.13 16.37
C ALA A 134 -1.01 1.29 16.85
N ASP A 135 -0.14 2.24 16.54
CA ASP A 135 -0.20 3.67 16.82
C ASP A 135 -0.70 4.49 15.60
N PHE A 136 -1.36 3.85 14.65
CA PHE A 136 -1.92 4.54 13.49
C PHE A 136 -3.22 5.25 13.87
N GLU A 137 -3.16 6.57 13.91
CA GLU A 137 -4.33 7.43 14.14
C GLU A 137 -5.07 7.70 12.82
N ALA A 138 -6.33 7.25 12.76
CA ALA A 138 -7.25 7.62 11.69
C ALA A 138 -7.63 9.10 11.83
N GLY A 139 -7.56 9.87 10.76
CA GLY A 139 -7.80 11.31 10.80
C GLY A 139 -7.38 12.04 9.52
N GLY A 140 -7.65 13.33 9.46
CA GLY A 140 -7.41 14.17 8.28
C GLY A 140 -8.71 14.62 7.62
N HIS A 141 -8.63 15.73 6.88
CA HIS A 141 -9.78 16.31 6.22
C HIS A 141 -9.82 15.80 4.77
N PRO A 142 -10.95 15.26 4.27
CA PRO A 142 -11.07 14.96 2.86
C PRO A 142 -10.83 16.24 2.03
N PRO A 143 -10.34 16.16 0.79
CA PRO A 143 -10.07 17.36 0.00
C PRO A 143 -11.31 18.24 -0.06
N ARG A 144 -11.18 19.50 0.41
CA ARG A 144 -12.27 20.49 0.37
C ARG A 144 -12.71 20.64 -1.08
N ARG A 145 -13.98 20.36 -1.36
CA ARG A 145 -14.58 20.69 -2.66
C ARG A 145 -14.52 22.22 -2.85
N PRO A 146 -13.96 22.74 -3.95
CA PRO A 146 -14.10 24.16 -4.26
C PRO A 146 -15.59 24.45 -4.45
N GLY A 147 -16.15 25.35 -3.63
CA GLY A 147 -17.56 25.78 -3.74
C GLY A 147 -18.55 25.23 -2.71
N ALA A 148 -18.13 24.50 -1.68
CA ALA A 148 -19.04 24.17 -0.58
C ALA A 148 -19.31 25.42 0.27
N SER A 149 -20.48 26.04 0.08
CA SER A 149 -20.95 27.19 0.84
C SER A 149 -21.15 26.84 2.32
N SER A 150 -21.10 27.87 3.18
CA SER A 150 -21.06 27.80 4.65
C SER A 150 -22.28 27.18 5.35
N TRP A 151 -23.26 26.67 4.59
CA TRP A 151 -24.55 26.18 5.10
C TRP A 151 -24.50 24.76 5.67
N ASP A 152 -23.48 23.97 5.36
CA ASP A 152 -23.39 22.56 5.79
C ASP A 152 -22.68 22.38 7.15
N ARG A 153 -22.90 23.31 8.09
CA ARG A 153 -22.30 23.29 9.45
C ARG A 153 -23.18 22.57 10.49
N ARG A 154 -24.26 21.91 10.07
CA ARG A 154 -25.17 21.17 10.96
C ARG A 154 -25.54 19.79 10.41
N ARG A 155 -24.54 18.96 10.12
CA ARG A 155 -24.72 17.51 10.26
C ARG A 155 -23.51 16.95 10.99
N SER A 156 -23.69 16.93 12.30
CA SER A 156 -22.99 16.05 13.23
C SER A 156 -22.75 14.69 12.59
N PHE A 157 -21.50 14.27 12.52
CA PHE A 157 -21.18 12.86 12.49
C PHE A 157 -20.36 12.56 13.73
N ALA A 158 -21.07 12.06 14.74
CA ALA A 158 -20.50 11.28 15.80
C ALA A 158 -19.63 10.19 15.19
N ALA A 159 -18.39 10.07 15.68
CA ALA A 159 -17.49 9.00 15.31
C ALA A 159 -18.12 7.65 15.70
N PRO A 160 -18.13 6.64 14.82
CA PRO A 160 -18.34 5.27 15.25
C PRO A 160 -17.03 4.74 15.84
N SER A 161 -17.07 4.50 17.14
CA SER A 161 -16.08 3.70 17.87
C SER A 161 -16.11 2.23 17.40
N SER A 162 -14.93 1.62 17.46
CA SER A 162 -14.68 0.18 17.58
C SER A 162 -15.21 -0.76 16.49
N SER A 163 -14.31 -1.22 15.61
CA SER A 163 -14.17 -2.65 15.24
C SER A 163 -12.93 -2.88 14.35
N SER A 164 -11.72 -2.72 14.92
CA SER A 164 -10.45 -3.11 14.30
C SER A 164 -10.11 -4.61 14.50
N ALA A 165 -11.13 -5.47 14.52
CA ALA A 165 -10.97 -6.88 14.94
C ALA A 165 -10.78 -7.89 13.78
N SER A 166 -11.01 -7.53 12.51
CA SER A 166 -10.92 -8.53 11.40
C SER A 166 -9.64 -8.47 10.55
N TRP A 167 -8.77 -7.48 10.77
CA TRP A 167 -7.54 -7.32 9.95
C TRP A 167 -6.34 -8.11 10.50
N ARG A 168 -6.25 -8.31 11.82
CA ARG A 168 -5.13 -9.03 12.47
C ARG A 168 -5.07 -10.51 12.11
N SER A 169 -6.22 -11.12 11.81
CA SER A 169 -6.31 -12.55 11.51
C SER A 169 -5.76 -12.90 10.13
N ARG A 170 -5.85 -12.02 9.13
CA ARG A 170 -5.35 -12.27 7.76
C ARG A 170 -3.82 -12.19 7.64
N TRP A 171 -3.15 -11.48 8.55
CA TRP A 171 -1.67 -11.43 8.63
C TRP A 171 -1.07 -12.68 9.29
N ARG A 172 -1.78 -13.33 10.23
CA ARG A 172 -1.33 -14.58 10.85
C ARG A 172 -1.74 -15.85 10.09
N SER A 173 -2.59 -15.74 9.06
CA SER A 173 -3.17 -16.88 8.35
C SER A 173 -2.86 -16.96 6.85
N SER A 174 -2.09 -16.03 6.28
CA SER A 174 -1.52 -16.21 4.96
C SER A 174 -0.61 -17.45 4.95
N ARG A 175 -0.80 -18.33 3.96
CA ARG A 175 -0.15 -19.66 3.78
C ARG A 175 1.38 -19.65 3.96
N TRP A 176 2.00 -18.48 3.88
CA TRP A 176 3.40 -18.23 4.15
C TRP A 176 3.86 -18.55 5.59
N TRP A 177 3.00 -18.46 6.61
CA TRP A 177 3.39 -18.87 7.99
C TRP A 177 3.42 -20.40 8.17
N ARG A 178 2.65 -21.15 7.37
CA ARG A 178 2.54 -22.61 7.49
C ARG A 178 3.57 -23.40 6.68
N ARG A 179 4.36 -22.74 5.81
CA ARG A 179 5.46 -23.41 5.08
C ARG A 179 6.81 -23.39 5.80
N CYS A 180 6.86 -22.85 7.03
CA CYS A 180 8.03 -22.93 7.92
C CYS A 180 7.78 -23.76 9.20
N SER A 181 6.61 -24.38 9.38
CA SER A 181 6.22 -25.05 10.64
C SER A 181 6.07 -26.58 10.53
N THR A 182 6.53 -27.20 9.45
CA THR A 182 6.64 -28.67 9.35
C THR A 182 8.06 -29.08 9.01
N ASN A 183 8.98 -28.89 9.95
CA ASN A 183 10.04 -29.87 10.19
C ASN A 183 10.46 -29.79 11.66
N THR A 184 9.66 -30.37 12.54
CA THR A 184 10.06 -30.63 13.92
C THR A 184 10.93 -31.87 13.92
N SER A 185 12.24 -31.69 13.89
CA SER A 185 13.19 -32.67 14.41
C SER A 185 14.47 -31.96 14.81
N SER A 186 14.57 -31.71 16.12
CA SER A 186 15.79 -31.74 16.93
C SER A 186 16.93 -30.75 16.62
N THR A 187 17.24 -29.98 17.67
CA THR A 187 18.59 -29.63 18.14
C THR A 187 19.14 -28.25 17.77
N SER A 188 19.53 -27.54 18.84
CA SER A 188 20.53 -26.46 18.89
C SER A 188 20.11 -25.08 18.37
N CYS A 189 19.62 -24.26 19.30
CA CYS A 189 19.86 -22.81 19.30
C CYS A 189 21.35 -22.50 19.10
N ARG A 190 21.70 -21.86 17.99
CA ARG A 190 22.93 -21.05 17.89
C ARG A 190 22.59 -19.70 17.29
N THR A 191 22.84 -18.70 18.10
CA THR A 191 23.04 -17.29 17.78
C THR A 191 23.89 -17.17 16.52
N ALA A 192 23.37 -16.53 15.48
CA ALA A 192 24.15 -16.13 14.32
C ALA A 192 23.93 -14.64 14.08
N SER A 193 24.82 -13.86 14.66
CA SER A 193 25.20 -12.54 14.16
C SER A 193 25.63 -12.68 12.70
N ILE A 194 25.15 -11.79 11.82
CA ILE A 194 25.73 -11.62 10.48
C ILE A 194 25.94 -10.11 10.24
N PRO A 195 27.14 -9.70 9.77
CA PRO A 195 27.58 -8.32 9.71
C PRO A 195 27.10 -7.60 8.44
N ALA A 196 27.33 -6.30 8.43
CA ALA A 196 27.12 -5.39 7.32
C ALA A 196 27.86 -5.83 6.04
N CYS A 197 27.11 -5.80 4.92
CA CYS A 197 27.46 -5.15 3.65
C CYS A 197 26.16 -4.99 2.84
#